data_AF-A0ABD5ZXR6-F1
#
_entry.id   AF-A0ABD5ZXR6-F1
#
_cell.length_a   1.000
_cell.length_b   1.000
_cell.length_c   1.000
_cell.angle_alpha   90.00
_cell.angle_beta   90.00
_cell.angle_gamma   90.00
#
_symmetry.space_group_name_H-M   'P 1'
#
loop_
_entity.id
_entity.type
_entity.pdbx_description
1 polymer ?
#
loop_
_entity_poly.entity_id
_entity_poly.type
_entity_poly.pdbx_seq_one_letter_code
_entity_poly.pdbx_strand_id
1 'polypeptide(L)'
;MSERDSSTMATSPEENQRSGTVADGNGGAVSGPYTADGNGGAVSGPYTADGNGGAVSGPYTADGNGGAVSGPYTADGNGGAVSGPYTADGNGGAVSGPYTADGNGGAVSGPYTADGNGGAVSGPYTADGNGGAVSGP
;
A
#
# COMPACT_ATOMS: atom_id res chain seq x y z
N MET A 1 15.55 45.43 -24.37
CA MET A 1 15.29 44.19 -25.13
C MET A 1 15.34 43.04 -24.14
N SER A 2 14.14 42.60 -23.75
CA SER A 2 13.71 41.45 -22.94
C SER A 2 14.67 40.80 -21.92
N GLU A 3 14.38 41.06 -20.64
CA GLU A 3 14.70 40.19 -19.51
C GLU A 3 13.85 38.92 -19.62
N ARG A 4 14.49 37.74 -19.51
CA ARG A 4 13.80 36.45 -19.52
C ARG A 4 13.29 36.16 -18.11
N ASP A 5 11.98 36.32 -17.96
CA ASP A 5 11.19 35.79 -16.87
C ASP A 5 11.32 34.26 -16.87
N SER A 6 12.02 33.70 -15.89
CA SER A 6 12.06 32.25 -15.64
C SER A 6 11.28 32.04 -14.35
N SER A 7 9.98 31.89 -14.52
CA SER A 7 9.00 31.66 -13.47
C SER A 7 9.29 30.34 -12.78
N THR A 8 9.80 30.43 -11.55
CA THR A 8 9.70 29.36 -10.56
C THR A 8 8.21 29.12 -10.32
N MET A 9 7.63 28.11 -10.98
CA MET A 9 6.30 27.61 -10.60
C MET A 9 6.44 26.96 -9.22
N ALA A 10 6.23 27.77 -8.18
CA ALA A 10 5.83 27.26 -6.88
C ALA A 10 4.51 26.53 -7.09
N THR A 11 4.53 25.20 -7.00
CA THR A 11 3.31 24.40 -6.96
C THR A 11 2.55 24.79 -5.69
N SER A 12 1.42 25.48 -5.88
CA SER A 12 0.57 25.91 -4.78
C SER A 12 -0.04 24.66 -4.11
N PRO A 13 -0.01 24.51 -2.77
CA PRO A 13 -0.55 23.33 -2.08
C PRO A 13 -2.07 23.14 -2.24
N GLU A 14 -2.78 24.11 -2.81
CA GLU A 14 -4.23 24.14 -2.92
C GLU A 14 -4.81 23.39 -4.14
N GLU A 15 -3.99 22.93 -5.08
CA GLU A 15 -4.47 22.16 -6.24
C GLU A 15 -4.50 20.64 -5.98
N ASN A 16 -4.37 20.19 -4.73
CA ASN A 16 -4.44 18.75 -4.41
C ASN A 16 -5.86 18.23 -4.11
N GLN A 17 -6.88 19.05 -4.37
CA GLN A 17 -8.29 18.78 -4.03
C GLN A 17 -9.20 18.52 -5.25
N ARG A 18 -8.64 18.33 -6.46
CA ARG A 18 -9.45 18.05 -7.65
C ARG A 18 -9.08 16.69 -8.23
N SER A 19 -9.96 15.73 -7.94
CA SER A 19 -10.22 14.46 -8.64
C SER A 19 -9.26 14.13 -9.80
N GLY A 20 -8.35 13.18 -9.56
CA GLY A 20 -7.55 12.52 -10.59
C GLY A 20 -6.32 13.30 -11.04
N THR A 21 -5.33 13.43 -10.17
CA THR A 21 -4.00 13.94 -10.53
C THR A 21 -3.01 12.78 -10.62
N VAL A 22 -2.19 12.77 -11.68
CA VAL A 22 -0.97 11.97 -11.78
C VAL A 22 0.17 12.89 -11.36
N ALA A 23 1.04 12.47 -10.45
CA ALA A 23 2.22 13.25 -10.07
C ALA A 23 3.50 12.41 -10.18
N ASP A 24 4.51 13.00 -10.84
CA ASP A 24 5.84 12.42 -11.06
C ASP A 24 6.71 12.42 -9.78
N GLY A 25 6.11 12.43 -8.58
CA GLY A 25 6.82 12.64 -7.31
C GLY A 25 6.07 12.17 -6.05
N ASN A 26 6.63 12.48 -4.87
CA ASN A 26 6.03 12.09 -3.59
C ASN A 26 4.66 12.76 -3.40
N GLY A 27 3.59 11.97 -3.29
CA GLY A 27 2.22 12.49 -3.16
C GLY A 27 2.01 13.35 -1.92
N GLY A 28 1.18 14.39 -2.04
CA GLY A 28 0.68 15.18 -0.90
C GLY A 28 -0.53 14.55 -0.23
N ALA A 29 -1.26 15.31 0.59
CA ALA A 29 -2.54 14.88 1.16
C ALA A 29 -3.67 15.01 0.12
N VAL A 30 -4.19 13.89 -0.41
CA VAL A 30 -5.20 13.85 -1.48
C VAL A 30 -6.52 13.29 -0.96
N SER A 31 -7.65 13.84 -1.46
CA SER A 31 -8.97 13.20 -1.32
C SER A 31 -9.55 12.88 -2.69
N GLY A 32 -9.99 11.63 -2.85
CA GLY A 32 -10.46 11.08 -4.13
C GLY A 32 -9.41 10.21 -4.83
N PRO A 33 -9.72 9.72 -6.05
CA PRO A 33 -8.82 8.86 -6.82
C PRO A 33 -7.49 9.55 -7.14
N TYR A 34 -6.38 8.83 -6.98
CA TYR A 34 -5.03 9.33 -7.19
C TYR A 34 -4.10 8.26 -7.78
N THR A 35 -3.11 8.68 -8.58
CA THR A 35 -2.06 7.81 -9.13
C THR A 35 -0.71 8.50 -8.98
N ALA A 36 0.33 7.78 -8.56
CA ALA A 36 1.68 8.34 -8.49
C ALA A 36 2.73 7.35 -9.02
N ASP A 37 3.65 7.86 -9.82
CA ASP A 37 4.76 7.08 -10.39
C ASP A 37 5.89 6.86 -9.35
N GLY A 38 5.80 7.54 -8.20
CA GLY A 38 6.78 7.51 -7.10
C GLY A 38 6.20 7.00 -5.79
N ASN A 39 6.67 7.57 -4.65
CA ASN A 39 6.11 7.19 -3.35
C ASN A 39 4.79 7.91 -3.05
N GLY A 40 3.85 7.21 -2.43
CA GLY A 40 2.58 7.77 -2.03
C GLY A 40 2.63 8.69 -0.82
N GLY A 41 1.69 9.64 -0.82
CA GLY A 41 1.39 10.53 0.29
C GLY A 41 0.27 10.00 1.20
N ALA A 42 -0.41 10.91 1.88
CA ALA A 42 -1.62 10.59 2.63
C ALA A 42 -2.84 10.66 1.67
N VAL A 43 -3.53 9.55 1.41
CA VAL A 43 -4.65 9.52 0.46
C VAL A 43 -5.92 9.01 1.14
N SER A 44 -7.03 9.72 0.95
CA SER A 44 -8.37 9.24 1.32
C SER A 44 -9.17 9.00 0.05
N GLY A 45 -9.28 7.74 -0.36
CA GLY A 45 -9.85 7.33 -1.63
C GLY A 45 -9.02 6.24 -2.32
N PRO A 46 -9.44 5.80 -3.52
CA PRO A 46 -8.67 4.85 -4.32
C PRO A 46 -7.29 5.39 -4.69
N TYR A 47 -6.25 4.58 -4.56
CA TYR A 47 -4.88 4.98 -4.88
C TYR A 47 -4.13 3.88 -5.64
N THR A 48 -3.28 4.29 -6.59
CA THR A 48 -2.34 3.41 -7.29
C THR A 48 -0.94 4.03 -7.24
N ALA A 49 0.08 3.23 -6.92
CA ALA A 49 1.47 3.67 -6.91
C ALA A 49 2.38 2.66 -7.60
N ASP A 50 3.26 3.14 -8.48
CA ASP A 50 4.31 2.29 -9.07
C ASP A 50 5.48 2.08 -8.09
N GLY A 51 5.61 2.98 -7.10
CA GLY A 51 6.64 2.96 -6.06
C GLY A 51 6.15 2.44 -4.70
N ASN A 52 6.61 3.07 -3.61
CA ASN A 52 6.19 2.69 -2.26
C ASN A 52 4.91 3.42 -1.82
N GLY A 53 4.04 2.75 -1.07
CA GLY A 53 2.83 3.35 -0.53
C GLY A 53 3.06 4.30 0.64
N GLY A 54 2.18 5.29 0.73
CA GLY A 54 2.06 6.18 1.88
C GLY A 54 0.96 5.72 2.86
N ALA A 55 0.30 6.68 3.50
CA ALA A 55 -0.83 6.40 4.38
C ALA A 55 -2.15 6.48 3.58
N VAL A 56 -2.86 5.37 3.41
CA VAL A 56 -4.05 5.29 2.56
C VAL A 56 -5.26 4.86 3.36
N SER A 57 -6.37 5.58 3.21
CA SER A 57 -7.70 5.17 3.67
C SER A 57 -8.58 4.94 2.45
N GLY A 58 -8.72 3.68 2.04
CA GLY A 58 -9.41 3.29 0.82
C GLY A 58 -8.70 2.14 0.10
N PRO A 59 -9.22 1.72 -1.07
CA PRO A 59 -8.56 0.73 -1.91
C PRO A 59 -7.18 1.22 -2.37
N TYR A 60 -6.17 0.38 -2.27
CA TYR A 60 -4.81 0.69 -2.68
C TYR A 60 -4.20 -0.42 -3.54
N THR A 61 -3.42 -0.06 -4.55
CA THR A 61 -2.61 -0.97 -5.35
C THR A 61 -1.19 -0.42 -5.46
N ALA A 62 -0.18 -1.26 -5.19
CA ALA A 62 1.23 -0.87 -5.29
C ALA A 62 2.05 -1.91 -6.05
N ASP A 63 2.84 -1.48 -7.03
CA ASP A 63 3.79 -2.38 -7.69
C ASP A 63 5.05 -2.59 -6.81
N GLY A 64 5.35 -1.61 -5.95
CA GLY A 64 6.45 -1.64 -4.98
C GLY A 64 6.03 -2.12 -3.58
N ASN A 65 6.53 -1.45 -2.54
CA ASN A 65 6.22 -1.80 -1.16
C ASN A 65 4.98 -1.07 -0.62
N GLY A 66 4.24 -1.69 0.27
CA GLY A 66 3.10 -1.10 0.96
C GLY A 66 3.47 -0.11 2.05
N GLY A 67 2.57 0.84 2.26
CA GLY A 67 2.61 1.77 3.39
C GLY A 67 1.62 1.37 4.50
N ALA A 68 1.04 2.37 5.16
CA ALA A 68 -0.02 2.14 6.14
C ALA A 68 -1.38 2.25 5.46
N VAL A 69 -2.15 1.17 5.41
CA VAL A 69 -3.41 1.11 4.65
C VAL A 69 -4.57 0.71 5.56
N SER A 70 -5.66 1.46 5.47
CA SER A 70 -6.97 1.10 6.02
C SER A 70 -7.93 0.88 4.86
N GLY A 71 -8.20 -0.39 4.54
CA GLY A 71 -8.98 -0.79 3.38
C GLY A 71 -8.35 -1.96 2.60
N PRO A 72 -8.96 -2.37 1.48
CA PRO A 72 -8.41 -3.38 0.60
C PRO A 72 -7.06 -2.95 0.02
N TYR A 73 -6.08 -3.84 0.02
CA TYR A 73 -4.75 -3.58 -0.53
C TYR A 73 -4.26 -4.74 -1.40
N THR A 74 -3.59 -4.41 -2.51
CA THR A 74 -2.84 -5.35 -3.35
C THR A 74 -1.41 -4.84 -3.54
N ALA A 75 -0.41 -5.69 -3.32
CA ALA A 75 0.99 -5.37 -3.55
C ALA A 75 1.67 -6.43 -4.40
N ASP A 76 2.40 -6.03 -5.44
CA ASP A 76 3.26 -6.95 -6.18
C ASP A 76 4.60 -7.17 -5.42
N GLY A 77 5.00 -6.17 -4.61
CA GLY A 77 6.17 -6.22 -3.74
C GLY A 77 5.87 -6.66 -2.30
N ASN A 78 6.50 -5.99 -1.32
CA ASN A 78 6.30 -6.31 0.10
C ASN A 78 5.15 -5.52 0.72
N GLY A 79 4.43 -6.12 1.64
CA GLY A 79 3.36 -5.48 2.41
C GLY A 79 3.85 -4.52 3.48
N GLY A 80 2.99 -3.56 3.79
CA GLY A 80 3.16 -2.63 4.91
C GLY A 80 2.24 -2.99 6.09
N ALA A 81 1.77 -1.98 6.80
CA ALA A 81 0.80 -2.16 7.87
C ALA A 81 -0.63 -2.01 7.31
N VAL A 82 -1.42 -3.07 7.34
CA VAL A 82 -2.74 -3.12 6.69
C VAL A 82 -3.83 -3.47 7.69
N SER A 83 -4.89 -2.67 7.70
CA SER A 83 -6.16 -2.99 8.36
C SER A 83 -7.22 -3.20 7.29
N GLY A 84 -7.48 -4.46 6.95
CA GLY A 84 -8.37 -4.84 5.86
C GLY A 84 -7.88 -6.07 5.08
N PRO A 85 -8.60 -6.46 4.02
CA PRO A 85 -8.16 -7.51 3.11
C PRO A 85 -6.85 -7.12 2.41
N TYR A 86 -5.90 -8.05 2.38
CA TYR A 86 -4.61 -7.84 1.74
C TYR A 86 -4.22 -9.02 0.84
N THR A 87 -3.66 -8.72 -0.34
CA THR A 87 -3.01 -9.68 -1.23
C THR A 87 -1.60 -9.20 -1.55
N ALA A 88 -0.61 -10.09 -1.41
CA ALA A 88 0.78 -9.82 -1.76
C ALA A 88 1.36 -10.91 -2.67
N ASP A 89 2.00 -10.52 -3.75
CA ASP A 89 2.79 -11.48 -4.55
C ASP A 89 4.17 -11.70 -3.89
N GLY A 90 4.66 -10.70 -3.16
CA GLY A 90 5.91 -10.76 -2.38
C GLY A 90 5.72 -11.18 -0.92
N ASN A 91 6.42 -10.49 0.00
CA ASN A 91 6.34 -10.80 1.43
C ASN A 91 5.26 -9.98 2.13
N GLY A 92 4.61 -10.57 3.12
CA GLY A 92 3.62 -9.90 3.96
C GLY A 92 4.21 -8.93 4.98
N GLY A 93 3.41 -7.92 5.33
CA GLY A 93 3.69 -7.00 6.43
C GLY A 93 2.88 -7.33 7.68
N ALA A 94 2.48 -6.30 8.43
CA ALA A 94 1.60 -6.46 9.59
C ALA A 94 0.15 -6.29 9.13
N VAL A 95 -0.67 -7.34 9.24
CA VAL A 95 -2.04 -7.35 8.70
C VAL A 95 -3.04 -7.65 9.80
N SER A 96 -4.07 -6.81 9.91
CA SER A 96 -5.28 -7.10 10.66
C SER A 96 -6.42 -7.29 9.66
N GLY A 97 -6.73 -8.54 9.34
CA GLY A 97 -7.73 -8.91 8.34
C GLY A 97 -7.33 -10.16 7.56
N PRO A 98 -8.14 -10.55 6.56
CA PRO A 98 -7.81 -11.63 5.64
C PRO A 98 -6.55 -11.28 4.84
N TYR A 99 -5.61 -12.23 4.77
CA TYR A 99 -4.37 -12.07 4.04
C TYR A 99 -4.10 -13.26 3.11
N THR A 100 -3.65 -13.00 1.89
CA THR A 100 -3.12 -13.99 0.95
C THR A 100 -1.74 -13.57 0.47
N ALA A 101 -0.77 -14.48 0.54
CA ALA A 101 0.60 -14.24 0.07
C ALA A 101 1.06 -15.34 -0.89
N ASP A 102 1.63 -14.97 -2.02
CA ASP A 102 2.33 -15.96 -2.85
C ASP A 102 3.75 -16.21 -2.30
N GLY A 103 4.36 -15.19 -1.67
CA GLY A 103 5.63 -15.27 -0.98
C GLY A 103 5.53 -15.65 0.50
N ASN A 104 6.32 -14.98 1.36
CA ASN A 104 6.34 -15.27 2.79
C ASN A 104 5.30 -14.45 3.57
N GLY A 105 4.81 -15.01 4.67
CA GLY A 105 3.90 -14.31 5.58
C GLY A 105 4.57 -13.33 6.50
N GLY A 106 3.80 -12.33 6.92
CA GLY A 106 4.18 -11.38 7.97
C GLY A 106 3.44 -11.66 9.29
N ALA A 107 3.21 -10.63 10.10
CA ALA A 107 2.42 -10.75 11.31
C ALA A 107 0.94 -10.55 10.98
N VAL A 108 0.11 -11.58 11.15
CA VAL A 108 -1.30 -11.56 10.72
C VAL A 108 -2.21 -11.81 11.90
N SER A 109 -3.22 -10.95 12.07
CA SER A 109 -4.38 -11.19 12.93
C SER A 109 -5.60 -11.35 12.02
N GLY A 110 -6.01 -12.60 11.79
CA GLY A 110 -7.05 -12.95 10.85
C GLY A 110 -6.72 -14.20 10.02
N PRO A 111 -7.62 -14.58 9.09
CA PRO A 111 -7.37 -15.69 8.17
C PRO A 111 -6.16 -15.42 7.29
N TYR A 112 -5.27 -16.40 7.17
CA TYR A 112 -4.07 -16.30 6.34
C TYR A 112 -3.88 -17.52 5.44
N THR A 113 -3.58 -17.26 4.16
CA THR A 113 -3.16 -18.27 3.18
C THR A 113 -1.82 -17.88 2.57
N ALA A 114 -0.87 -18.82 2.49
CA ALA A 114 0.44 -18.60 1.88
C ALA A 114 0.87 -19.72 0.93
N ASP A 115 1.37 -19.41 -0.25
CA ASP A 115 2.03 -20.42 -1.08
C ASP A 115 3.49 -20.63 -0.62
N GLY A 116 4.14 -19.59 -0.08
CA GLY A 116 5.46 -19.65 0.54
C GLY A 116 5.43 -20.01 2.04
N ASN A 117 6.36 -19.44 2.82
CA ASN A 117 6.42 -19.73 4.26
C ASN A 117 5.39 -18.90 5.04
N GLY A 118 4.93 -19.46 6.16
CA GLY A 118 4.09 -18.74 7.11
C GLY A 118 4.81 -17.65 7.87
N GLY A 119 4.01 -16.74 8.44
CA GLY A 119 4.47 -15.74 9.40
C GLY A 119 3.93 -16.00 10.81
N ALA A 120 3.92 -14.97 11.65
CA ALA A 120 3.29 -15.05 12.97
C ALA A 120 1.79 -14.80 12.81
N VAL A 121 0.95 -15.83 13.00
CA VAL A 121 -0.48 -15.77 12.68
C VAL A 121 -1.31 -15.97 13.93
N SER A 122 -2.24 -15.06 14.18
CA SER A 122 -3.33 -15.26 15.11
C SER A 122 -4.64 -15.42 14.34
N GLY A 123 -5.07 -16.67 14.16
CA GLY A 123 -6.25 -17.01 13.36
C GLY A 123 -6.06 -18.27 12.50
N PRO A 124 -7.05 -18.60 11.66
CA PRO A 124 -6.96 -19.71 10.71
C PRO A 124 -5.79 -19.51 9.74
N TYR A 125 -5.03 -20.57 9.50
CA TYR A 125 -3.81 -20.53 8.71
C TYR A 125 -3.70 -21.74 7.78
N THR A 126 -3.35 -21.48 6.52
CA THR A 126 -2.95 -22.49 5.53
C THR A 126 -1.67 -22.03 4.86
N ALA A 127 -0.69 -22.93 4.70
CA ALA A 127 0.40 -22.68 3.76
C ALA A 127 0.98 -23.95 3.15
N ASP A 128 1.53 -23.79 1.95
CA ASP A 128 2.19 -24.86 1.20
C ASP A 128 3.68 -24.98 1.55
N GLY A 129 4.33 -23.88 1.96
CA GLY A 129 5.70 -23.86 2.47
C GLY A 129 5.83 -24.22 3.96
N ASN A 130 6.92 -23.77 4.62
CA ASN A 130 7.08 -24.04 6.05
C ASN A 130 6.05 -23.27 6.88
N GLY A 131 5.43 -23.94 7.86
CA GLY A 131 4.53 -23.31 8.82
C GLY A 131 5.22 -22.21 9.64
N GLY A 132 4.56 -21.07 9.80
CA GLY A 132 4.98 -20.01 10.72
C GLY A 132 4.52 -20.29 12.16
N ALA A 133 4.80 -19.35 13.08
CA ALA A 133 4.29 -19.43 14.44
C ALA A 133 2.78 -19.14 14.45
N VAL A 134 1.96 -20.19 14.51
CA VAL A 134 0.50 -20.06 14.56
C VAL A 134 0.03 -20.09 16.01
N SER A 135 -0.59 -19.01 16.45
CA SER A 135 -1.34 -18.92 17.69
C SER A 135 -2.83 -18.89 17.34
N GLY A 136 -3.44 -20.07 17.24
CA GLY A 136 -4.89 -20.16 17.06
C GLY A 136 -5.63 -19.62 18.30
N PRO A 137 -6.95 -19.36 18.20
CA PRO A 137 -7.80 -19.39 19.39
C PRO A 137 -7.71 -20.74 20.12
#